data_AF-A0AAW3ZI12-F1
#
_entry.id   AF-A0AAW3ZI12-F1
#
_cell.length_a   1.000
_cell.length_b   1.000
_cell.length_c   1.000
_cell.angle_alpha   90.00
_cell.angle_beta   90.00
_cell.angle_gamma   90.00
#
_symmetry.space_group_name_H-M   'P 1'
#
loop_
_entity.id
_entity.type
_entity.pdbx_description
1 polymer ?
#
loop_
_entity_poly.entity_id
_entity_poly.type
_entity_poly.pdbx_seq_one_letter_code
_entity_poly.pdbx_strand_id
1 'polypeptide(L)'
;MPFTPIHMGPGMALKALTGRHFSLVAFGYAQIAMDIEPLVRILRDDEVLHGVTHTYVGALAIAVPTLPIVWFSYPLFSRCWRWLIEGFEWPWLRMFATPDRPSFWPVATGVAVGTFSHVVFDSIMHSDMHPLWPFSIVKPIYKLISIEDLHALCLASGVVGLAIFAVVWLLSKKRA
;
A
#
# COMPACT_ATOMS: atom_id res chain seq x y z
N MET A 1 -9.62 -12.35 -6.89
CA MET A 1 -8.16 -12.04 -6.92
C MET A 1 -7.76 -11.68 -5.50
N PRO A 2 -6.53 -11.98 -5.00
CA PRO A 2 -6.22 -11.61 -3.63
C PRO A 2 -6.34 -10.10 -3.57
N PHE A 3 -7.11 -9.63 -2.60
CA PHE A 3 -7.19 -8.23 -2.23
C PHE A 3 -5.76 -7.67 -1.97
N THR A 4 -5.68 -6.40 -1.62
CA THR A 4 -4.50 -5.64 -1.17
C THR A 4 -3.23 -6.31 -0.61
N PRO A 5 -3.19 -7.48 0.11
CA PRO A 5 -1.97 -7.86 0.80
C PRO A 5 -0.70 -7.99 -0.04
N ILE A 6 -0.79 -8.41 -1.31
CA ILE A 6 0.40 -8.60 -2.14
C ILE A 6 1.06 -7.25 -2.50
N HIS A 7 0.24 -6.22 -2.77
CA HIS A 7 0.74 -4.87 -3.07
C HIS A 7 1.45 -4.19 -1.90
N MET A 8 1.33 -4.71 -0.67
CA MET A 8 2.10 -4.24 0.49
C MET A 8 3.60 -4.54 0.37
N GLY A 9 4.01 -5.52 -0.43
CA GLY A 9 5.42 -5.89 -0.61
C GLY A 9 6.30 -4.73 -1.09
N PRO A 10 5.97 -4.08 -2.23
CA PRO A 10 6.70 -2.91 -2.71
C PRO A 10 6.67 -1.75 -1.71
N GLY A 11 5.55 -1.57 -1.01
CA GLY A 11 5.43 -0.59 0.08
C GLY A 11 6.41 -0.87 1.24
N MET A 12 6.59 -2.13 1.62
CA MET A 12 7.54 -2.55 2.65
C MET A 12 8.99 -2.28 2.21
N ALA A 13 9.33 -2.63 0.96
CA ALA A 13 10.65 -2.32 0.39
C ALA A 13 10.93 -0.82 0.41
N LEU A 14 9.96 -0.01 -0.06
CA LEU A 14 10.10 1.43 -0.10
C LEU A 14 10.24 2.02 1.31
N LYS A 15 9.47 1.51 2.28
CA LYS A 15 9.58 1.92 3.68
C LYS A 15 10.97 1.62 4.25
N ALA A 16 11.52 0.45 3.95
CA ALA A 16 12.85 0.06 4.41
C ALA A 16 13.95 0.96 3.83
N LEU A 17 13.82 1.38 2.57
CA LEU A 17 14.78 2.25 1.89
C LEU A 17 14.67 3.73 2.31
N THR A 18 13.45 4.23 2.47
CA THR A 18 13.21 5.67 2.70
C THR A 18 13.08 6.03 4.18
N GLY A 19 12.94 5.02 5.05
CA GLY A 19 12.88 5.16 6.50
C GLY A 19 11.74 6.09 6.94
N ARG A 20 12.09 7.24 7.55
CA ARG A 20 11.12 8.19 8.12
C ARG A 20 10.34 9.00 7.09
N HIS A 21 10.73 8.98 5.81
CA HIS A 21 10.12 9.80 4.76
C HIS A 21 8.86 9.18 4.13
N PHE A 22 8.52 7.95 4.49
CA PHE A 22 7.39 7.20 3.95
C PHE A 22 6.60 6.51 5.05
N SER A 23 5.27 6.56 4.97
CA SER A 23 4.38 5.89 5.91
C SER A 23 3.78 4.63 5.28
N LEU A 24 4.26 3.47 5.72
CA LEU A 24 3.70 2.17 5.31
C LEU A 24 2.24 2.01 5.74
N VAL A 25 1.85 2.61 6.87
CA VAL A 25 0.45 2.63 7.32
C VAL A 25 -0.41 3.41 6.33
N ALA A 26 0.03 4.60 5.93
CA ALA A 26 -0.72 5.41 4.97
C ALA A 26 -0.82 4.74 3.59
N PHE A 27 0.25 4.07 3.16
CA PHE A 27 0.25 3.22 1.98
C PHE A 27 -0.80 2.10 2.09
N GLY A 28 -0.85 1.37 3.22
CA GLY A 28 -1.84 0.33 3.44
C GLY A 28 -3.29 0.85 3.42
N TYR A 29 -3.54 2.03 4.01
CA TYR A 29 -4.85 2.69 3.90
C TYR A 29 -5.21 3.01 2.46
N ALA A 30 -4.26 3.49 1.66
CA ALA A 30 -4.48 3.75 0.24
C ALA A 30 -4.79 2.46 -0.52
N GLN A 31 -4.07 1.36 -0.26
CA GLN A 31 -4.40 0.07 -0.86
C GLN A 31 -5.84 -0.33 -0.55
N ILE A 32 -6.25 -0.25 0.73
CA ILE A 32 -7.61 -0.62 1.15
C ILE A 32 -8.65 0.28 0.49
N ALA A 33 -8.39 1.59 0.42
CA ALA A 33 -9.30 2.56 -0.17
C ALA A 33 -9.54 2.31 -1.67
N MET A 34 -8.49 1.95 -2.41
CA MET A 34 -8.61 1.58 -3.83
C MET A 34 -9.50 0.34 -4.00
N ASP A 35 -9.29 -0.70 -3.19
CA ASP A 35 -10.04 -1.96 -3.26
C ASP A 35 -11.55 -1.84 -2.95
N ILE A 36 -12.03 -0.70 -2.43
CA ILE A 36 -13.46 -0.51 -2.11
C ILE A 36 -14.33 -0.62 -3.38
N GLU A 37 -13.92 -0.03 -4.51
CA GLU A 37 -14.69 -0.12 -5.76
C GLU A 37 -14.84 -1.58 -6.23
N PRO A 38 -13.76 -2.33 -6.50
CA PRO A 38 -13.88 -3.70 -6.96
C PRO A 38 -14.57 -4.59 -5.93
N LEU A 39 -14.40 -4.37 -4.61
CA LEU A 39 -15.17 -5.09 -3.59
C LEU A 39 -16.67 -4.88 -3.76
N VAL A 40 -17.12 -3.63 -3.86
CA VAL A 40 -18.54 -3.30 -4.00
C VAL A 40 -19.09 -3.89 -5.31
N ARG A 41 -18.31 -3.85 -6.39
CA ARG A 41 -18.72 -4.39 -7.69
C ARG A 41 -18.80 -5.91 -7.72
N ILE A 42 -17.88 -6.61 -7.05
CA ILE A 42 -17.97 -8.07 -6.82
C ILE A 42 -19.25 -8.40 -6.05
N LEU A 43 -19.57 -7.64 -4.99
CA LEU A 43 -20.79 -7.86 -4.19
C LEU A 43 -22.09 -7.60 -4.97
N ARG A 44 -22.01 -6.87 -6.08
CA ARG A 44 -23.14 -6.59 -7.00
C ARG A 44 -23.19 -7.53 -8.20
N ASP A 45 -22.20 -8.41 -8.35
CA ASP A 45 -22.03 -9.28 -9.51
C ASP A 45 -21.87 -8.49 -10.83
N ASP A 46 -21.17 -7.34 -10.78
CA ASP A 46 -20.90 -6.51 -11.96
C ASP A 46 -19.85 -7.18 -12.87
N GLU A 47 -20.02 -7.07 -14.19
CA GLU A 47 -19.05 -7.58 -15.18
C GLU A 47 -17.72 -6.79 -15.19
N VAL A 48 -17.78 -5.49 -14.86
CA VAL A 48 -16.63 -4.58 -14.83
C VAL A 48 -16.36 -4.21 -13.39
N LEU A 49 -15.19 -4.60 -12.87
CA LEU A 49 -14.82 -4.40 -11.47
C LEU A 49 -14.07 -3.08 -11.24
N HIS A 50 -13.27 -2.67 -12.21
CA HIS A 50 -12.42 -1.48 -12.12
C HIS A 50 -12.99 -0.36 -12.97
N GLY A 51 -13.52 0.68 -12.31
CA GLY A 51 -14.16 1.79 -12.98
C GLY A 51 -13.41 3.10 -12.76
N VAL A 52 -14.16 4.14 -12.40
CA VAL A 52 -13.64 5.51 -12.36
C VAL A 52 -12.56 5.71 -11.32
N THR A 53 -12.58 4.95 -10.21
CA THR A 53 -11.61 5.12 -9.12
C THR A 53 -10.24 4.52 -9.47
N HIS A 54 -10.21 3.57 -10.41
CA HIS A 54 -9.00 2.91 -10.92
C HIS A 54 -8.40 3.59 -12.16
N THR A 55 -8.63 4.91 -12.28
CA THR A 55 -7.94 5.79 -13.24
C THR A 55 -6.92 6.64 -12.49
N TYR A 56 -5.95 7.27 -13.15
CA TYR A 56 -5.03 8.17 -12.43
C TYR A 56 -5.72 9.42 -11.85
N VAL A 57 -6.76 9.91 -12.53
CA VAL A 57 -7.61 10.99 -12.00
C VAL A 57 -8.42 10.48 -10.80
N GLY A 58 -8.96 9.27 -10.90
CA GLY A 58 -9.68 8.59 -9.82
C GLY A 58 -8.80 8.31 -8.60
N ALA A 59 -7.59 7.81 -8.80
CA ALA A 59 -6.61 7.55 -7.74
C ALA A 59 -6.21 8.84 -7.01
N LEU A 60 -6.11 9.98 -7.72
CA LEU A 60 -5.95 11.28 -7.09
C LEU A 60 -7.20 11.66 -6.27
N ALA A 61 -8.39 11.45 -6.83
CA ALA A 61 -9.66 11.71 -6.14
C ALA A 61 -9.86 10.82 -4.88
N ILE A 62 -9.30 9.61 -4.86
CA ILE A 62 -9.26 8.72 -3.69
C ILE A 62 -8.16 9.15 -2.70
N ALA A 63 -6.98 9.57 -3.18
CA ALA A 63 -5.89 10.02 -2.33
C ALA A 63 -6.28 11.23 -1.44
N VAL A 64 -7.06 12.17 -2.00
CA VAL A 64 -7.50 13.39 -1.30
C VAL A 64 -8.26 13.09 0.00
N PRO A 65 -9.32 12.25 0.03
CA PRO A 65 -10.00 11.86 1.27
C PRO A 65 -9.21 10.83 2.09
N THR A 66 -8.41 9.95 1.48
CA THR A 66 -7.58 9.00 2.24
C THR A 66 -6.58 9.72 3.15
N LEU A 67 -6.01 10.84 2.70
CA LEU A 67 -5.05 11.62 3.49
C LEU A 67 -5.58 12.06 4.88
N PRO A 68 -6.70 12.82 4.99
CA PRO A 68 -7.27 13.18 6.28
C PRO A 68 -7.80 11.96 7.06
N ILE A 69 -8.34 10.93 6.39
CA ILE A 69 -8.77 9.69 7.05
C ILE A 69 -7.60 9.07 7.81
N VAL A 70 -6.44 8.91 7.14
CA VAL A 70 -5.22 8.42 7.78
C VAL A 70 -4.81 9.37 8.90
N TRP A 71 -4.75 10.68 8.64
CA TRP A 71 -4.29 11.68 9.61
C TRP A 71 -5.05 11.61 10.94
N PHE A 72 -6.38 11.58 10.88
CA PHE A 72 -7.22 11.57 12.07
C PHE A 72 -7.32 10.21 12.74
N SER A 73 -7.24 9.11 11.98
CA SER A 73 -7.27 7.75 12.55
C SER A 73 -5.91 7.24 13.03
N TYR A 74 -4.80 7.87 12.64
CA TYR A 74 -3.44 7.42 12.97
C TYR A 74 -3.18 7.24 14.48
N PRO A 75 -3.59 8.16 15.38
CA PRO A 75 -3.34 7.98 16.81
C PRO A 75 -4.06 6.74 17.36
N LEU A 76 -5.29 6.49 16.90
CA LEU A 76 -6.04 5.29 17.27
C LEU A 76 -5.35 4.03 16.74
N PHE A 77 -4.99 4.03 15.45
CA PHE A 77 -4.25 2.93 14.83
C PHE A 77 -2.96 2.63 15.61
N SER A 78 -2.16 3.66 15.92
CA SER A 78 -0.87 3.50 16.61
C SER A 78 -1.02 2.89 18.01
N ARG A 79 -2.10 3.25 18.73
CA ARG A 79 -2.41 2.68 20.06
C ARG A 79 -2.83 1.22 19.95
N CYS A 80 -3.76 0.90 19.06
CA CYS A 80 -4.18 -0.47 18.82
C CYS A 80 -3.02 -1.36 18.34
N TRP A 81 -2.18 -0.84 17.46
CA TRP A 81 -1.02 -1.54 16.93
C TRP A 81 0.02 -1.83 18.00
N ARG A 82 0.32 -0.87 18.89
CA ARG A 82 1.23 -1.11 20.02
C ARG A 82 0.65 -2.10 21.02
N TRP A 83 -0.63 -1.96 21.37
CA TRP A 83 -1.30 -2.93 22.24
C TRP A 83 -1.20 -4.35 21.69
N LEU A 84 -1.39 -4.51 20.38
CA LEU A 84 -1.25 -5.78 19.69
C LEU A 84 0.19 -6.30 19.74
N ILE A 85 1.18 -5.48 19.39
CA ILE A 85 2.61 -5.87 19.43
C ILE A 85 3.05 -6.26 20.84
N GLU A 86 2.63 -5.51 21.85
CA GLU A 86 2.99 -5.75 23.25
C GLU A 86 2.40 -7.07 23.77
N GLY A 87 1.23 -7.47 23.28
CA GLY A 87 0.60 -8.75 23.62
C GLY A 87 1.31 -10.00 23.08
N PHE A 88 2.15 -9.86 22.03
CA PHE A 88 2.83 -11.00 21.40
C PHE A 88 4.20 -11.34 22.00
N GLU A 89 4.71 -10.58 22.98
CA GLU A 89 6.03 -10.77 23.62
C GLU A 89 7.25 -10.90 22.67
N TRP A 90 7.10 -10.58 21.38
CA TRP A 90 8.15 -10.73 20.38
C TRP A 90 8.95 -9.43 20.23
N PRO A 91 10.21 -9.37 20.71
CA PRO A 91 10.94 -8.10 20.79
C PRO A 91 11.24 -7.46 19.43
N TRP A 92 11.29 -8.25 18.36
CA TRP A 92 11.53 -7.77 17.01
C TRP A 92 10.35 -6.98 16.45
N LEU A 93 9.11 -7.28 16.84
CA LEU A 93 7.91 -6.55 16.38
C LEU A 93 7.95 -5.05 16.74
N ARG A 94 8.69 -4.68 17.79
CA ARG A 94 8.88 -3.28 18.19
C ARG A 94 9.56 -2.43 17.10
N MET A 95 10.24 -3.04 16.13
CA MET A 95 10.80 -2.32 14.98
C MET A 95 9.71 -1.74 14.06
N PHE A 96 8.50 -2.29 14.10
CA PHE A 96 7.33 -1.80 13.37
C PHE A 96 6.46 -0.87 14.23
N ALA A 97 6.91 -0.49 15.42
CA ALA A 97 6.22 0.50 16.22
C ALA A 97 6.20 1.84 15.49
N THR A 98 5.03 2.47 15.46
CA THR A 98 4.81 3.77 14.83
C THR A 98 4.71 4.86 15.90
N PRO A 99 5.11 6.11 15.58
CA PRO A 99 4.92 7.24 16.49
C PRO A 99 3.43 7.47 16.80
N ASP A 100 3.10 8.21 17.85
CA ASP A 100 1.71 8.55 18.19
C ASP A 100 1.05 9.47 17.16
N ARG A 101 1.86 10.33 16.54
CA ARG A 101 1.42 11.28 15.54
C ARG A 101 2.26 11.13 14.29
N PRO A 102 1.64 11.06 13.11
CA PRO A 102 2.39 11.01 11.89
C PRO A 102 2.90 12.41 11.52
N SER A 103 3.99 12.46 10.76
CA SER A 103 4.35 13.68 10.02
C SER A 103 3.58 13.74 8.71
N PHE A 104 3.28 14.96 8.24
CA PHE A 104 2.49 15.17 7.03
C PHE A 104 3.11 14.52 5.79
N TRP A 105 4.39 14.81 5.50
CA TRP A 105 5.05 14.34 4.28
C TRP A 105 5.12 12.80 4.16
N PRO A 106 5.46 12.04 5.21
CA PRO A 106 5.38 10.57 5.16
C PRO A 106 3.98 10.02 4.90
N VAL A 107 2.94 10.67 5.42
CA VAL A 107 1.55 10.28 5.15
C VAL A 107 1.18 10.60 3.71
N ALA A 108 1.47 11.82 3.25
CA ALA A 108 1.18 12.25 1.89
C ALA A 108 1.88 11.37 0.84
N THR A 109 3.16 11.07 1.05
CA THR A 109 3.91 10.16 0.16
C THR A 109 3.38 8.74 0.22
N GLY A 110 3.03 8.22 1.41
CA GLY A 110 2.43 6.90 1.57
C GLY A 110 1.10 6.77 0.82
N VAL A 111 0.21 7.75 0.97
CA VAL A 111 -1.08 7.77 0.27
C VAL A 111 -0.89 7.88 -1.24
N ALA A 112 -0.09 8.85 -1.70
CA ALA A 112 0.11 9.07 -3.13
C ALA A 112 0.74 7.85 -3.80
N VAL A 113 1.85 7.32 -3.26
CA VAL A 113 2.48 6.13 -3.82
C VAL A 113 1.54 4.93 -3.76
N GLY A 114 0.75 4.79 -2.68
CA GLY A 114 -0.25 3.72 -2.56
C GLY A 114 -1.27 3.76 -3.68
N THR A 115 -2.02 4.86 -3.82
CA THR A 115 -3.09 4.95 -4.83
C THR A 115 -2.55 4.83 -6.26
N PHE A 116 -1.43 5.50 -6.59
CA PHE A 116 -0.86 5.43 -7.94
C PHE A 116 -0.25 4.08 -8.26
N SER A 117 0.48 3.46 -7.32
CA SER A 117 1.07 2.13 -7.56
C SER A 117 0.00 1.05 -7.67
N HIS A 118 -1.10 1.17 -6.93
CA HIS A 118 -2.25 0.28 -7.05
C HIS A 118 -2.80 0.28 -8.48
N VAL A 119 -3.06 1.46 -9.06
CA VAL A 119 -3.49 1.57 -10.47
C VAL A 119 -2.48 0.93 -11.42
N VAL A 120 -1.18 1.11 -11.18
CA VAL A 120 -0.12 0.53 -12.02
C VAL A 120 -0.17 -1.00 -11.98
N PHE A 121 -0.24 -1.59 -10.78
CA PHE A 121 -0.25 -3.04 -10.63
C PHE A 121 -1.51 -3.67 -11.22
N ASP A 122 -2.67 -3.10 -10.92
CA ASP A 122 -3.96 -3.54 -11.47
C ASP A 122 -3.99 -3.44 -12.99
N SER A 123 -3.39 -2.38 -13.57
CA SER A 123 -3.31 -2.19 -15.02
C SER A 123 -2.51 -3.28 -15.73
N ILE A 124 -1.62 -3.99 -15.04
CA ILE A 124 -0.87 -5.13 -15.59
C ILE A 124 -1.76 -6.38 -15.63
N MET A 125 -2.56 -6.60 -14.58
CA MET A 125 -3.27 -7.87 -14.35
C MET A 125 -4.72 -7.89 -14.83
N HIS A 126 -5.42 -6.75 -14.85
CA HIS A 126 -6.86 -6.69 -15.10
C HIS A 126 -7.19 -6.17 -16.51
N SER A 127 -8.08 -6.88 -17.21
CA SER A 127 -8.44 -6.56 -18.59
C SER A 127 -9.37 -5.36 -18.74
N ASP A 128 -10.08 -5.01 -17.67
CA ASP A 128 -11.07 -3.93 -17.58
C ASP A 128 -10.47 -2.60 -17.10
N MET A 129 -9.17 -2.55 -16.84
CA MET A 129 -8.45 -1.34 -16.45
C MET A 129 -8.25 -0.36 -17.60
N HIS A 130 -8.64 0.90 -17.39
CA HIS A 130 -8.40 2.02 -18.31
C HIS A 130 -7.74 3.19 -17.56
N PRO A 131 -6.44 3.10 -17.22
CA PRO A 131 -5.79 4.01 -16.26
C PRO A 131 -5.75 5.48 -16.71
N LEU A 132 -5.80 5.73 -18.02
CA LEU A 132 -5.73 7.07 -18.63
C LEU A 132 -7.12 7.69 -18.92
N TRP A 133 -8.22 7.02 -18.57
CA TRP A 133 -9.55 7.57 -18.75
C TRP A 133 -9.74 8.84 -17.88
N PRO A 134 -10.41 9.91 -18.36
CA PRO A 134 -11.21 10.03 -19.59
C PRO A 134 -10.43 10.43 -20.85
N PHE A 135 -9.10 10.61 -20.75
CA PHE A 135 -8.29 11.08 -21.88
C PHE A 135 -7.99 9.98 -22.90
N SER A 136 -7.89 8.73 -22.46
CA SER A 136 -7.62 7.58 -23.32
C SER A 136 -8.16 6.28 -22.71
N ILE A 137 -8.56 5.35 -23.57
CA ILE A 137 -8.97 3.99 -23.21
C ILE A 137 -7.88 2.94 -23.46
N VAL A 138 -6.68 3.37 -23.87
CA VAL A 138 -5.56 2.46 -24.15
C VAL A 138 -5.07 1.79 -22.87
N LYS A 139 -4.64 0.53 -22.99
CA LYS A 139 -4.14 -0.33 -21.91
C LYS A 139 -2.64 -0.61 -22.11
N PRO A 140 -1.76 0.38 -21.91
CA PRO A 140 -0.38 0.33 -22.42
C PRO A 140 0.48 -0.74 -21.76
N ILE A 141 0.14 -1.14 -20.53
CA ILE A 141 0.93 -2.08 -19.72
C ILE A 141 0.17 -3.37 -19.37
N TYR A 142 -1.00 -3.60 -19.99
CA TYR A 142 -1.77 -4.81 -19.76
C TYR A 142 -0.99 -6.04 -20.23
N LYS A 143 -0.80 -7.01 -19.32
CA LYS A 143 0.04 -8.21 -19.51
C LYS A 143 1.47 -7.89 -19.94
N LEU A 144 2.04 -6.77 -19.48
CA LEU A 144 3.46 -6.45 -19.68
C LEU A 144 4.37 -7.56 -19.10
N ILE A 145 3.96 -8.13 -17.97
CA ILE A 145 4.51 -9.35 -17.37
C ILE A 145 3.36 -10.29 -16.99
N SER A 146 3.68 -11.56 -16.68
CA SER A 146 2.67 -12.49 -16.19
C SER A 146 2.14 -12.08 -14.81
N ILE A 147 0.94 -12.55 -14.45
CA ILE A 147 0.34 -12.28 -13.13
C ILE A 147 1.20 -12.95 -12.04
N GLU A 148 1.73 -14.12 -12.35
CA GLU A 148 2.64 -14.87 -11.49
C GLU A 148 3.93 -14.09 -11.22
N ASP A 149 4.54 -13.50 -12.26
CA ASP A 149 5.75 -12.68 -12.13
C ASP A 149 5.48 -11.39 -11.35
N LEU A 150 4.32 -10.75 -11.56
CA LEU A 150 3.91 -9.57 -10.80
C LEU A 150 3.78 -9.91 -9.30
N HIS A 151 3.09 -11.00 -8.98
CA HIS A 151 2.96 -11.47 -7.59
C HIS A 151 4.33 -11.85 -7.00
N ALA A 152 5.18 -12.52 -7.76
CA ALA A 152 6.53 -12.88 -7.33
C ALA A 152 7.39 -11.63 -7.05
N LEU A 153 7.31 -10.60 -7.90
CA LEU A 153 8.00 -9.32 -7.71
C LEU A 153 7.52 -8.63 -6.42
N CYS A 154 6.20 -8.55 -6.23
CA CYS A 154 5.61 -7.99 -5.02
C CYS A 154 6.07 -8.77 -3.78
N LEU A 155 6.00 -10.10 -3.79
CA LEU A 155 6.46 -10.93 -2.68
C LEU A 155 7.96 -10.75 -2.39
N ALA A 156 8.79 -10.80 -3.43
CA ALA A 156 10.24 -10.64 -3.33
C ALA A 156 10.59 -9.26 -2.75
N SER A 157 9.92 -8.20 -3.19
CA SER A 157 10.12 -6.86 -2.62
C SER A 157 9.75 -6.79 -1.14
N GLY A 158 8.67 -7.46 -0.72
CA GLY A 158 8.30 -7.60 0.68
C GLY A 158 9.38 -8.29 1.51
N VAL A 159 9.91 -9.42 1.02
CA VAL A 159 11.01 -10.16 1.66
C VAL A 159 12.27 -9.31 1.78
N VAL A 160 12.65 -8.60 0.71
CA VAL A 160 13.80 -7.68 0.72
C VAL A 160 13.60 -6.56 1.74
N GLY A 161 12.41 -5.95 1.79
CA GLY A 161 12.08 -4.91 2.77
C GLY A 161 12.21 -5.41 4.20
N LEU A 162 11.69 -6.61 4.51
CA LEU A 162 11.82 -7.25 5.81
C LEU A 162 13.28 -7.57 6.16
N ALA A 163 14.07 -8.04 5.20
CA ALA A 163 15.49 -8.34 5.40
C ALA A 163 16.29 -7.08 5.75
N ILE A 164 16.07 -5.97 5.04
CA ILE A 164 16.70 -4.68 5.33
C ILE A 164 16.33 -4.23 6.75
N PHE A 165 15.05 -4.33 7.10
CA PHE A 165 14.56 -4.01 8.43
C PHE A 165 15.26 -4.84 9.52
N ALA A 166 15.38 -6.16 9.32
CA ALA A 166 16.05 -7.04 10.26
C ALA A 166 17.53 -6.67 10.44
N VAL A 167 18.23 -6.36 9.34
CA VAL A 167 19.63 -5.90 9.39
C VAL A 167 19.75 -4.59 10.19
N VAL A 168 18.88 -3.61 9.92
CA VAL A 168 18.88 -2.32 10.64
C VAL A 168 18.66 -2.53 12.15
N TRP A 169 17.74 -3.43 12.54
CA TRP A 169 17.49 -3.75 13.94
C TRP A 169 18.66 -4.47 14.62
N LEU A 170 19.30 -5.42 13.92
CA LEU A 170 20.50 -6.08 14.43
C LEU A 170 21.64 -5.08 14.65
N LEU A 171 21.80 -4.12 13.75
CA LEU A 171 22.81 -3.07 13.86
C LEU A 171 22.50 -2.05 14.97
N SER A 172 21.24 -1.73 15.22
CA SER A 172 20.86 -0.80 16.30
C SER A 172 21.07 -1.42 17.69
N LYS A 173 20.82 -2.73 17.85
CA LYS A 173 21.13 -3.46 19.09
C LYS A 173 22.62 -3.50 19.43
N LYS A 174 23.50 -3.56 18.44
CA LYS A 174 24.96 -3.55 18.67
C LYS A 174 25.50 -2.21 19.15
N ARG A 175 24.72 -1.12 18.99
CA ARG A 175 25.12 0.24 19.35
C ARG A 175 24.54 0.71 20.69
N ALA A 176 23.62 -0.05 21.29
CA ALA A 176 23.00 0.21 22.58
C ALA A 176 23.67 -0.63 23.67
#